data_AF-A0A3B8L0W2-F1
#
_entry.id   AF-A0A3B8L0W2-F1
#
_cell.length_a   1.000
_cell.length_b   1.000
_cell.length_c   1.000
_cell.angle_alpha   90.00
_cell.angle_beta   90.00
_cell.angle_gamma   90.00
#
_symmetry.space_group_name_H-M   'P 1'
#
loop_
_entity.id
_entity.type
_entity.pdbx_description
1 polymer ?
#
loop_
_entity_poly.entity_id
_entity_poly.type
_entity_poly.pdbx_seq_one_letter_code
_entity_poly.pdbx_strand_id
1 'polypeptide(L)'
;MDPILIIGVVVFLSLVIGGANKYTKRNAAKIAQLEATVEVLKENAGIDFDPNEALKAQIVEELASGNKIQAIKLHRETTGSGLKEAKDFVEEIERTLEDDA
;
A
#
# COMPACT_ATOMS: atom_id res chain seq x y z
N MET A 1 34.32 13.67 -20.20
CA MET A 1 33.44 14.41 -19.26
C MET A 1 34.28 14.72 -18.04
N ASP A 2 34.37 15.98 -17.64
CA ASP A 2 35.33 16.41 -16.62
C ASP A 2 34.93 15.89 -15.22
N PRO A 3 35.84 15.24 -14.49
CA PRO A 3 35.55 14.65 -13.17
C PRO A 3 34.97 15.66 -12.16
N ILE A 4 35.36 16.92 -12.30
CA ILE A 4 34.93 18.03 -11.44
C ILE A 4 33.44 18.34 -11.63
N LEU A 5 32.94 18.23 -12.85
CA LEU A 5 31.54 18.52 -13.20
C LEU A 5 30.61 17.43 -12.63
N ILE A 6 31.06 16.17 -12.63
CA ILE A 6 30.32 15.03 -12.06
C ILE A 6 30.16 15.19 -10.54
N ILE A 7 31.24 15.54 -9.83
CA ILE A 7 31.21 15.75 -8.37
C ILE A 7 30.25 16.88 -8.00
N GLY A 8 30.26 17.99 -8.74
CA GLY A 8 29.33 19.11 -8.53
C GLY A 8 27.86 18.71 -8.65
N VAL A 9 27.52 17.90 -9.67
CA VAL A 9 26.15 17.40 -9.88
C VAL A 9 25.72 16.45 -8.78
N VAL A 10 26.60 15.55 -8.32
CA VAL A 10 26.29 14.60 -7.24
C VAL A 10 26.06 15.33 -5.91
N VAL A 11 26.86 16.34 -5.59
CA VAL A 11 26.66 17.17 -4.38
C VAL A 11 25.36 17.97 -4.46
N PHE A 12 25.07 18.55 -5.62
CA PHE A 12 23.82 19.29 -5.84
C PHE A 12 22.59 18.40 -5.70
N LEU A 13 22.59 17.20 -6.30
CA LEU A 13 21.53 16.22 -6.14
C LEU A 13 21.36 15.79 -4.68
N SER A 14 22.47 15.59 -3.96
CA SER A 14 22.45 15.22 -2.55
C SER A 14 21.83 16.30 -1.65
N LEU A 15 22.08 17.59 -1.95
CA LEU A 15 21.48 18.71 -1.22
C LEU A 15 19.98 18.85 -1.49
N VAL A 16 19.53 18.58 -2.72
CA VAL A 16 18.11 18.65 -3.09
C VAL A 16 17.30 17.54 -2.42
N ILE A 17 17.87 16.33 -2.28
CA ILE A 17 17.22 15.21 -1.58
C ILE A 17 17.10 15.49 -0.06
N GLY A 18 18.10 16.15 0.55
CA GLY A 18 18.10 16.47 1.98
C GLY A 18 17.00 17.46 2.42
N GLY A 19 16.51 18.31 1.52
CA GLY A 19 15.48 19.33 1.82
C GLY A 19 14.05 18.77 1.98
N ALA A 20 13.76 17.59 1.43
CA ALA A 20 12.42 16.99 1.47
C ALA A 20 12.15 16.15 2.74
N ASN A 21 13.16 15.93 3.59
CA ASN A 21 13.05 14.98 4.70
C ASN A 21 12.25 15.52 5.92
N LYS A 22 11.83 16.79 5.92
CA LYS A 22 11.03 17.40 7.00
C LYS A 22 9.51 17.30 6.81
N TYR A 23 9.04 16.83 5.65
CA TYR A 23 7.60 16.80 5.32
C TYR A 23 6.84 15.61 5.95
N THR A 24 7.52 14.58 6.42
CA THR A 24 6.88 13.34 6.93
C THR A 24 6.30 13.48 8.33
N LYS A 25 6.87 14.33 9.20
CA LYS A 25 6.48 14.38 10.63
C LYS A 25 5.11 15.00 10.92
N ARG A 26 4.62 15.91 10.07
CA ARG A 26 3.27 16.51 10.27
C ARG A 26 2.13 15.58 9.85
N ASN A 27 2.39 14.71 8.88
CA ASN A 27 1.37 13.79 8.39
C ASN A 27 1.19 12.61 9.36
N ALA A 28 2.26 12.14 10.00
CA ALA A 28 2.18 11.07 11.00
C ALA A 28 1.22 11.39 12.16
N ALA A 29 1.28 12.63 12.70
CA ALA A 29 0.40 13.04 13.80
C ALA A 29 -1.08 13.11 13.37
N LYS A 30 -1.36 13.52 12.12
CA LYS A 30 -2.72 13.54 11.57
C LYS A 30 -3.26 12.13 11.35
N ILE A 31 -2.40 11.20 10.90
CA ILE A 31 -2.77 9.79 10.70
C ILE A 31 -3.16 9.16 12.05
N ALA A 32 -2.36 9.35 13.09
CA ALA A 32 -2.67 8.82 14.43
C ALA A 32 -3.99 9.37 15.00
N GLN A 33 -4.28 10.65 14.79
CA GLN A 33 -5.57 11.24 15.18
C GLN A 33 -6.75 10.65 14.39
N LEU A 34 -6.55 10.40 13.10
CA LEU A 34 -7.56 9.79 12.24
C LEU A 34 -7.86 8.35 12.68
N GLU A 35 -6.83 7.55 12.94
CA GLU A 35 -6.96 6.17 13.45
C GLU A 35 -7.72 6.15 14.78
N ALA A 36 -7.34 7.00 15.74
CA ALA A 36 -8.02 7.09 17.03
C ALA A 36 -9.50 7.52 16.89
N THR A 37 -9.79 8.42 15.94
CA THR A 37 -11.18 8.85 15.67
C THR A 37 -12.00 7.72 15.05
N VAL A 38 -11.42 6.99 14.10
CA VAL A 38 -12.09 5.84 13.46
C VAL A 38 -12.40 4.76 14.49
N GLU A 39 -11.49 4.48 15.43
CA GLU A 39 -11.71 3.50 16.49
C GLU A 39 -12.93 3.85 17.35
N VAL A 40 -13.03 5.11 17.80
CA VAL A 40 -14.20 5.59 18.57
C VAL A 40 -15.49 5.52 17.75
N LEU A 41 -15.43 5.79 16.44
CA LEU A 41 -16.60 5.67 15.56
C LEU A 41 -17.03 4.22 15.37
N LYS A 42 -16.09 3.28 15.22
CA LYS A 42 -16.38 1.84 15.13
C LYS A 42 -17.05 1.34 16.40
N GLU A 43 -16.52 1.71 17.56
CA GLU A 43 -17.07 1.34 18.87
C GLU A 43 -18.48 1.91 19.06
N ASN A 44 -18.69 3.21 18.81
CA ASN A 44 -20.00 3.85 18.97
C ASN A 44 -21.05 3.34 17.98
N ALA A 45 -20.65 3.00 16.74
CA ALA A 45 -21.55 2.47 15.73
C ALA A 45 -21.80 0.96 15.86
N GLY A 46 -21.02 0.25 16.69
CA GLY A 46 -21.12 -1.20 16.86
C GLY A 46 -20.81 -1.99 15.59
N ILE A 47 -19.95 -1.44 14.72
CA ILE A 47 -19.57 -2.05 13.44
C ILE A 47 -18.13 -2.56 13.48
N ASP A 48 -17.95 -3.83 13.13
CA ASP A 48 -16.63 -4.42 12.92
C ASP A 48 -16.28 -4.31 11.42
N PHE A 49 -15.78 -3.15 11.03
CA PHE A 49 -15.35 -2.90 9.65
C PHE A 49 -13.83 -3.06 9.54
N ASP A 50 -13.39 -4.10 8.83
CA ASP A 50 -11.99 -4.28 8.41
C ASP A 50 -11.85 -3.98 6.90
N PRO A 51 -11.19 -2.87 6.53
CA PRO A 51 -10.89 -2.55 5.14
C PRO A 51 -10.11 -3.66 4.40
N ASN A 52 -9.28 -4.42 5.11
CA ASN A 52 -8.48 -5.49 4.51
C ASN A 52 -9.35 -6.69 4.13
N GLU A 53 -10.36 -7.01 4.94
CA GLU A 53 -11.31 -8.08 4.64
C GLU A 53 -12.18 -7.73 3.42
N ALA A 54 -12.65 -6.48 3.35
CA ALA A 54 -13.40 -5.98 2.19
C ALA A 54 -12.57 -6.00 0.90
N LEU A 55 -11.26 -5.71 0.99
CA LEU A 55 -10.34 -5.83 -0.15
C LEU A 55 -10.13 -7.29 -0.55
N LYS A 56 -9.94 -8.19 0.43
CA LYS A 56 -9.77 -9.63 0.18
C LYS A 56 -10.99 -10.21 -0.53
N ALA A 57 -12.20 -9.84 -0.12
CA ALA A 57 -13.43 -10.30 -0.77
C ALA A 57 -13.49 -9.92 -2.26
N GLN A 58 -13.11 -8.70 -2.62
CA GLN A 58 -13.06 -8.26 -4.02
C GLN A 58 -11.98 -9.00 -4.82
N ILE A 59 -10.82 -9.28 -4.20
CA ILE A 59 -9.77 -10.09 -4.83
C ILE A 59 -10.27 -11.51 -5.11
N VAL A 60 -11.00 -12.12 -4.18
CA VAL A 60 -11.61 -13.45 -4.35
C VAL A 60 -12.63 -13.44 -5.50
N GLU A 61 -13.46 -12.41 -5.62
CA GLU A 61 -14.44 -12.27 -6.71
C GLU A 61 -13.77 -12.20 -8.09
N GLU A 62 -12.70 -11.43 -8.22
CA GLU A 62 -11.91 -11.36 -9.45
C GLU A 62 -11.23 -12.69 -9.79
N LEU A 63 -10.72 -13.41 -8.77
CA LEU A 63 -10.13 -14.74 -8.96
C LEU A 63 -11.17 -15.77 -9.39
N ALA A 64 -12.34 -15.79 -8.76
CA ALA A 64 -13.45 -16.67 -9.15
C ALA A 64 -13.94 -16.39 -10.58
N SER A 65 -13.80 -15.15 -11.05
CA SER A 65 -14.11 -14.75 -12.42
C SER A 65 -12.97 -15.04 -13.43
N GLY A 66 -11.84 -15.59 -12.97
CA GLY A 66 -10.66 -15.86 -13.80
C GLY A 66 -9.80 -14.63 -14.13
N ASN A 67 -10.08 -13.48 -13.51
CA ASN A 67 -9.45 -12.19 -13.78
C ASN A 67 -8.23 -11.92 -12.88
N LYS A 68 -7.26 -12.83 -12.84
CA LYS A 68 -6.10 -12.75 -11.94
C LYS A 68 -5.29 -11.44 -12.06
N ILE A 69 -5.18 -10.88 -13.27
CA ILE A 69 -4.46 -9.61 -13.49
C ILE A 69 -5.19 -8.44 -12.80
N GLN A 70 -6.52 -8.42 -12.84
CA GLN A 70 -7.34 -7.41 -12.18
C GLN A 70 -7.22 -7.52 -10.66
N ALA A 71 -7.24 -8.73 -10.10
CA ALA A 71 -6.98 -8.97 -8.68
C ALA A 71 -5.63 -8.39 -8.23
N ILE A 72 -4.56 -8.66 -8.99
CA ILE A 72 -3.21 -8.12 -8.69
C ILE A 72 -3.20 -6.60 -8.78
N LYS A 73 -3.85 -6.04 -9.81
CA LYS A 73 -3.94 -4.58 -9.99
C LYS A 73 -4.69 -3.92 -8.83
N LEU A 74 -5.82 -4.49 -8.41
CA LEU A 74 -6.64 -4.02 -7.30
C LEU A 74 -5.83 -3.95 -6.00
N HIS A 75 -5.05 -5.00 -5.68
CA HIS A 75 -4.19 -5.00 -4.49
C HIS A 75 -3.14 -3.88 -4.56
N ARG A 76 -2.46 -3.71 -5.69
CA ARG A 76 -1.42 -2.68 -5.86
C ARG A 76 -1.96 -1.27 -5.73
N GLU A 77 -3.10 -0.99 -6.35
CA GLU A 77 -3.69 0.34 -6.35
C GLU A 77 -4.24 0.71 -4.98
N THR A 78 -4.76 -0.27 -4.24
CA THR A 78 -5.33 -0.04 -2.90
C THR A 78 -4.26 0.07 -1.81
N THR A 79 -3.23 -0.78 -1.85
CA THR A 79 -2.22 -0.87 -0.79
C THR A 79 -0.94 -0.10 -1.09
N GLY A 80 -0.70 0.26 -2.36
CA GLY A 80 0.56 0.83 -2.83
C GLY A 80 1.70 -0.19 -2.94
N SER A 81 1.43 -1.49 -2.82
CA SER A 81 2.45 -2.53 -2.82
C SER A 81 3.19 -2.65 -4.17
N GLY A 82 4.41 -3.20 -4.10
CA GLY A 82 5.15 -3.58 -5.29
C GLY A 82 4.42 -4.64 -6.12
N LEU A 83 4.78 -4.77 -7.40
CA LEU A 83 4.16 -5.78 -8.28
C LEU A 83 4.37 -7.21 -7.78
N LYS A 84 5.58 -7.50 -7.27
CA LYS A 84 5.91 -8.79 -6.67
C LYS A 84 5.03 -9.07 -5.46
N GLU A 85 4.98 -8.15 -4.50
CA GLU A 85 4.19 -8.29 -3.27
C GLU A 85 2.70 -8.52 -3.54
N ALA A 86 2.12 -7.75 -4.47
CA ALA A 86 0.73 -7.94 -4.86
C ALA A 86 0.47 -9.30 -5.51
N LYS A 87 1.39 -9.74 -6.38
CA LYS A 87 1.29 -11.06 -7.00
C LYS A 87 1.34 -12.15 -5.93
N ASP A 88 2.35 -12.09 -5.05
CA ASP A 88 2.55 -13.08 -4.00
C ASP A 88 1.31 -13.17 -3.08
N PHE A 89 0.71 -12.03 -2.74
CA PHE A 89 -0.51 -11.97 -1.94
C PHE A 89 -1.73 -12.59 -2.66
N VAL A 90 -1.94 -12.25 -3.94
CA VAL A 90 -3.06 -12.81 -4.71
C VAL A 90 -2.89 -14.31 -4.92
N GLU A 91 -1.67 -14.79 -5.17
CA GLU A 91 -1.38 -16.22 -5.32
C GLU A 91 -1.57 -17.01 -4.01
N GLU A 92 -1.35 -16.38 -2.86
CA GLU A 92 -1.66 -17.00 -1.56
C GLU A 92 -3.17 -17.17 -1.35
N ILE A 93 -3.95 -16.15 -1.72
CA ILE A 93 -5.41 -16.23 -1.68
C ILE A 93 -5.91 -17.31 -2.64
N GLU A 94 -5.42 -17.32 -3.87
CA GLU A 94 -5.79 -18.32 -4.88
C GLU A 94 -5.52 -19.74 -4.39
N ARG A 95 -4.34 -20.00 -3.80
CA ARG A 95 -4.02 -21.31 -3.18
C ARG A 95 -4.98 -21.67 -2.04
N THR A 96 -5.31 -20.71 -1.18
CA THR A 96 -6.27 -20.94 -0.09
C THR A 96 -7.65 -21.33 -0.63
N LEU A 97 -8.11 -20.70 -1.72
CA LEU A 97 -9.39 -21.02 -2.36
C LEU A 97 -9.39 -22.40 -3.03
N GLU A 98 -8.26 -22.82 -3.60
CA GLU A 98 -8.10 -24.15 -4.20
C GLU A 98 -8.13 -25.26 -3.13
N ASP A 99 -7.56 -25.00 -1.96
CA ASP A 99 -7.57 -25.96 -0.83
C ASP A 99 -8.97 -26.15 -0.21
N ASP A 100 -9.85 -25.15 -0.34
CA ASP A 100 -11.23 -25.15 0.19
C ASP A 100 -12.29 -25.73 -0.79
N ALA A 101 -11.90 -26.07 -2.03
CA ALA A 101 -12.79 -26.51 -3.12
C ALA A 101 -12.86 -28.05 -3.30
#